data_AF-A0A0C1ZJW6-F1
#
_entry.id   AF-A0A0C1ZJW6-F1
#
_cell.length_a   1.000
_cell.length_b   1.000
_cell.length_c   1.000
_cell.angle_alpha   90.00
_cell.angle_beta   90.00
_cell.angle_gamma   90.00
#
_symmetry.space_group_name_H-M   'P 1'
#
loop_
_entity.id
_entity.type
_entity.pdbx_description
1 polymer ?
#
loop_
_entity_poly.entity_id
_entity_poly.type
_entity_poly.pdbx_seq_one_letter_code
_entity_poly.pdbx_strand_id
1 'polypeptide(L)'
;MLALAPGQVLAHPPASVRTPVDWSDAPCVTIVDRSQDPVALLDYDIPQEDVPDLVDEPLDSHTHQFFGFCRDHDLDERLPNWINLLDVETAEMFGLGTQDAVDPSRDILDSAAQWAGCFTRITPDDPRIPISFEAAAEPVVWDTSALAAGTWVVEGYTYEPWFNLWSPHPGVFKIVDDPDPAASPPAAALLFEEQTVFVGAPVEISGCVDAMDGSTMSLSWVEASTGDPQWQVFEADLPARNGSFELTWEAPQAAASRSMLIKLDVTDPLGREWTAHGFARIGVIAGIGGDGDGDEDTGDEGNGTDETGAETGPGLADDAGASGCGCTSEPRGGAPMLWPFAGLLLLGWRRRPALARGAPVGSDAAPSGLS
;
A
#
# COMPACT_ATOMS: atom_id res chain seq x y z
N MET A 1 20.86 -51.83 -11.80
CA MET A 1 19.56 -51.38 -11.25
C MET A 1 19.87 -50.31 -10.24
N LEU A 2 19.88 -49.04 -10.65
CA LEU A 2 20.06 -47.91 -9.73
C LEU A 2 18.71 -47.66 -9.05
N ALA A 3 18.70 -47.59 -7.72
CA ALA A 3 17.55 -47.12 -6.98
C ALA A 3 17.65 -45.59 -6.89
N LEU A 4 16.67 -44.88 -7.47
CA LEU A 4 16.46 -43.49 -7.10
C LEU A 4 15.87 -43.47 -5.69
N ALA A 5 16.49 -42.72 -4.78
CA ALA A 5 15.83 -42.35 -3.54
C ALA A 5 14.70 -41.36 -3.85
N PRO A 6 13.56 -41.41 -3.14
CA PRO A 6 12.56 -40.36 -3.26
C PRO A 6 13.16 -39.04 -2.76
N GLY A 7 13.20 -38.03 -3.62
CA GLY A 7 13.47 -36.67 -3.18
C GLY A 7 12.38 -36.25 -2.21
N GLN A 8 12.76 -35.88 -0.99
CA GLN A 8 11.82 -35.22 -0.08
C GLN A 8 11.68 -33.78 -0.58
N VAL A 9 10.59 -33.51 -1.29
CA VAL A 9 10.06 -32.15 -1.38
C VAL A 9 9.60 -31.82 0.03
N LEU A 10 10.42 -31.06 0.76
CA LEU A 10 9.93 -30.34 1.92
C LEU A 10 8.87 -29.38 1.38
N ALA A 11 7.66 -29.48 1.92
CA ALA A 11 6.69 -28.42 1.69
C ALA A 11 7.26 -27.16 2.35
N HIS A 12 7.50 -26.13 1.54
CA HIS A 12 7.86 -24.79 2.00
C HIS A 12 6.92 -24.44 3.17
N PRO A 13 7.44 -23.87 4.28
CA PRO A 13 6.61 -23.56 5.45
C PRO A 13 5.38 -22.75 5.04
N PRO A 14 4.24 -22.90 5.75
CA PRO A 14 3.05 -22.13 5.43
C PRO A 14 3.43 -20.65 5.49
N ALA A 15 3.36 -19.98 4.33
CA ALA A 15 3.92 -18.66 4.13
C ALA A 15 3.64 -17.76 5.34
N SER A 16 4.70 -17.21 5.92
CA SER A 16 4.60 -16.12 6.88
C SER A 16 3.71 -15.02 6.29
N VAL A 17 3.00 -14.30 7.15
CA VAL A 17 2.34 -13.09 6.68
C VAL A 17 3.45 -12.11 6.33
N ARG A 18 3.59 -11.84 5.02
CA ARG A 18 4.52 -10.84 4.48
C ARG A 18 4.45 -9.57 5.30
N THR A 19 5.61 -9.00 5.53
CA THR A 19 5.76 -7.74 6.26
C THR A 19 5.73 -6.59 5.26
N PRO A 20 4.57 -5.92 5.04
CA PRO A 20 4.48 -4.79 4.13
C PRO A 20 5.28 -3.60 4.66
N VAL A 21 5.45 -2.60 3.80
CA VAL A 21 5.79 -1.25 4.22
C VAL A 21 4.55 -0.61 4.85
N ASP A 22 4.70 -0.01 6.04
CA ASP A 22 3.67 0.80 6.70
C ASP A 22 3.90 2.29 6.42
N TRP A 23 2.88 2.95 5.88
CA TRP A 23 2.88 4.37 5.51
C TRP A 23 1.89 5.20 6.34
N SER A 24 1.45 4.71 7.51
CA SER A 24 0.35 5.30 8.29
C SER A 24 0.52 6.79 8.65
N ASP A 25 1.76 7.27 8.83
CA ASP A 25 2.07 8.67 9.14
C ASP A 25 2.43 9.52 7.90
N ALA A 26 2.29 8.98 6.69
CA ALA A 26 2.70 9.64 5.44
C ALA A 26 1.83 10.87 5.07
N PRO A 27 2.42 11.96 4.54
CA PRO A 27 1.68 13.14 4.10
C PRO A 27 0.94 12.90 2.77
N CYS A 28 -0.21 13.56 2.62
CA CYS A 28 -1.06 13.44 1.42
C CYS A 28 -0.43 14.03 0.14
N VAL A 29 0.30 15.15 0.26
CA VAL A 29 1.16 15.69 -0.81
C VAL A 29 2.51 16.09 -0.22
N THR A 30 3.59 15.64 -0.84
CA THR A 30 4.96 16.12 -0.60
C THR A 30 5.41 16.96 -1.79
N ILE A 31 5.72 18.23 -1.58
CA ILE A 31 6.29 19.09 -2.64
C ILE A 31 7.81 19.06 -2.54
N VAL A 32 8.48 18.70 -3.64
CA VAL A 32 9.95 18.62 -3.75
C VAL A 32 10.43 19.75 -4.67
N ASP A 33 10.88 20.86 -4.09
CA ASP A 33 11.43 22.00 -4.84
C ASP A 33 12.93 21.79 -5.10
N ARG A 34 13.23 21.32 -6.32
CA ARG A 34 14.59 21.00 -6.76
C ARG A 34 15.50 22.23 -6.88
N SER A 35 14.94 23.45 -6.84
CA SER A 35 15.73 24.68 -6.77
C SER A 35 16.35 24.91 -5.39
N GLN A 36 15.78 24.29 -4.35
CA GLN A 36 16.25 24.37 -2.96
C GLN A 36 16.95 23.08 -2.54
N ASP A 37 16.24 21.95 -2.64
CA ASP A 37 16.76 20.61 -2.30
C ASP A 37 16.04 19.55 -3.17
N PRO A 38 16.74 18.84 -4.06
CA PRO A 38 16.15 17.79 -4.88
C PRO A 38 15.96 16.47 -4.13
N VAL A 39 16.27 16.39 -2.83
CA VAL A 39 16.11 15.18 -2.03
C VAL A 39 14.74 15.13 -1.35
N ALA A 40 14.00 14.06 -1.60
CA ALA A 40 12.88 13.64 -0.75
C ALA A 40 13.36 12.58 0.25
N LEU A 41 12.80 12.62 1.46
CA LEU A 41 12.98 11.59 2.48
C LEU A 41 11.65 10.83 2.60
N LEU A 42 11.71 9.51 2.58
CA LEU A 42 10.56 8.63 2.80
C LEU A 42 10.74 7.98 4.18
N ASP A 43 10.02 8.50 5.16
CA ASP A 43 9.84 7.84 6.46
C ASP A 43 8.80 6.72 6.30
N TYR A 44 9.09 5.53 6.84
CA TYR A 44 8.19 4.38 6.81
C TYR A 44 8.38 3.51 8.06
N ASP A 45 7.36 2.72 8.40
CA ASP A 45 7.41 1.78 9.51
C ASP A 45 7.22 0.33 9.02
N ILE A 46 7.41 -0.64 9.92
CA ILE A 46 7.12 -2.05 9.66
C ILE A 46 6.30 -2.63 10.84
N PRO A 47 5.30 -3.51 10.59
CA PRO A 47 4.48 -4.07 11.66
C PRO A 47 5.22 -5.11 12.52
N GLN A 48 6.31 -5.70 12.01
CA GLN A 48 7.18 -6.68 12.66
C GLN A 48 8.53 -6.71 11.93
N GLU A 49 9.56 -7.33 12.53
CA GLU A 49 10.80 -7.65 11.79
C GLU A 49 10.64 -8.95 11.01
N ASP A 50 11.34 -9.07 9.89
CA ASP A 50 11.32 -10.22 9.00
C ASP A 50 12.75 -10.59 8.59
N VAL A 51 13.11 -11.87 8.73
CA VAL A 51 14.51 -12.33 8.62
C VAL A 51 14.53 -13.65 7.85
N PRO A 52 15.31 -13.76 6.77
CA PRO A 52 15.24 -14.90 5.87
C PRO A 52 15.75 -16.22 6.49
N ASP A 53 15.05 -17.32 6.20
CA ASP A 53 15.50 -18.70 6.43
C ASP A 53 16.41 -19.16 5.29
N LEU A 54 17.69 -18.76 5.40
CA LEU A 54 18.78 -18.94 4.42
C LEU A 54 19.05 -20.38 3.91
N VAL A 55 18.24 -21.37 4.28
CA VAL A 55 18.31 -22.75 3.80
C VAL A 55 17.62 -22.93 2.45
N ASP A 56 16.42 -22.37 2.28
CA ASP A 56 15.51 -22.67 1.16
C ASP A 56 15.12 -21.41 0.32
N GLU A 57 15.79 -20.27 0.52
CA GLU A 57 15.48 -19.00 -0.16
C GLU A 57 16.69 -18.07 -0.39
N PRO A 58 16.58 -17.02 -1.25
CA PRO A 58 17.66 -16.10 -1.57
C PRO A 58 18.16 -15.28 -0.36
N LEU A 59 19.46 -14.96 -0.33
CA LEU A 59 20.08 -14.21 0.78
C LEU A 59 19.53 -12.78 0.95
N ASP A 60 18.97 -12.23 -0.11
CA ASP A 60 18.39 -10.88 -0.21
C ASP A 60 16.85 -10.89 -0.23
N SER A 61 16.22 -12.05 0.00
CA SER A 61 14.79 -12.12 0.30
C SER A 61 14.46 -11.54 1.67
N HIS A 62 13.17 -11.31 1.94
CA HIS A 62 12.69 -10.57 3.12
C HIS A 62 13.33 -9.17 3.21
N THR A 63 13.28 -8.45 2.08
CA THR A 63 13.79 -7.08 1.94
C THR A 63 12.75 -6.15 1.31
N HIS A 64 12.87 -4.85 1.62
CA HIS A 64 12.12 -3.77 1.00
C HIS A 64 12.93 -3.06 -0.09
N GLN A 65 12.25 -2.68 -1.15
CA GLN A 65 12.75 -1.84 -2.22
C GLN A 65 11.70 -0.78 -2.57
N PHE A 66 12.10 0.42 -2.99
CA PHE A 66 11.19 1.54 -3.19
C PHE A 66 11.25 2.04 -4.64
N PHE A 67 10.09 2.37 -5.19
CA PHE A 67 9.93 2.78 -6.59
C PHE A 67 9.06 4.04 -6.68
N GLY A 68 9.38 4.92 -7.62
CA GLY A 68 8.56 6.08 -7.95
C GLY A 68 7.97 5.92 -9.35
N PHE A 69 6.67 6.13 -9.53
CA PHE A 69 5.95 6.00 -10.79
C PHE A 69 5.44 7.35 -11.30
N CYS A 70 5.49 7.57 -12.62
CA CYS A 70 5.19 8.86 -13.26
C CYS A 70 3.68 9.15 -13.44
N ARG A 71 2.84 8.20 -13.03
CA ARG A 71 1.39 8.24 -13.03
C ARG A 71 0.88 7.38 -11.89
N ASP A 72 -0.32 7.67 -11.43
CA ASP A 72 -1.07 6.81 -10.52
C ASP A 72 -1.69 5.60 -11.28
N HIS A 73 -2.21 4.63 -10.54
CA HIS A 73 -2.96 3.49 -11.07
C HIS A 73 -4.05 3.01 -10.10
N ASP A 74 -5.07 2.33 -10.63
CA ASP A 74 -6.09 1.72 -9.78
C ASP A 74 -5.67 0.34 -9.23
N LEU A 75 -6.46 -0.19 -8.29
CA LEU A 75 -6.22 -1.48 -7.63
C LEU A 75 -6.36 -2.70 -8.55
N ASP A 76 -6.99 -2.57 -9.72
CA ASP A 76 -7.14 -3.66 -10.68
C ASP A 76 -6.08 -3.59 -11.80
N GLU A 77 -5.52 -2.41 -12.09
CA GLU A 77 -4.24 -2.25 -12.81
C GLU A 77 -3.05 -2.65 -11.92
N ARG A 78 -2.87 -3.96 -11.76
CA ARG A 78 -1.79 -4.51 -10.93
C ARG A 78 -0.39 -4.18 -11.45
N LEU A 79 0.47 -3.79 -10.52
CA LEU A 79 1.91 -3.76 -10.75
C LEU A 79 2.47 -5.17 -11.00
N PRO A 80 3.53 -5.32 -11.83
CA PRO A 80 4.18 -6.59 -12.11
C PRO A 80 4.72 -7.26 -10.84
N ASN A 81 4.59 -8.59 -10.71
CA ASN A 81 5.03 -9.33 -9.51
C ASN A 81 6.55 -9.34 -9.31
N TRP A 82 7.34 -9.06 -10.34
CA TRP A 82 8.81 -9.08 -10.32
C TRP A 82 9.37 -7.76 -10.82
N ILE A 83 10.53 -7.36 -10.31
CA ILE A 83 11.23 -6.16 -10.79
C ILE A 83 11.98 -6.46 -12.09
N ASN A 84 12.83 -7.50 -12.04
CA ASN A 84 13.73 -7.86 -13.12
C ASN A 84 13.70 -9.39 -13.37
N LEU A 85 14.37 -9.85 -14.43
CA LEU A 85 14.42 -11.29 -14.77
C LEU A 85 15.34 -12.10 -13.83
N LEU A 86 16.38 -11.48 -13.27
CA LEU A 86 17.33 -12.14 -12.38
C LEU A 86 16.65 -12.60 -11.07
N ASP A 87 15.68 -11.83 -10.57
CA ASP A 87 14.87 -12.19 -9.40
C ASP A 87 14.07 -13.48 -9.63
N VAL A 88 13.53 -13.66 -10.86
CA VAL A 88 12.78 -14.85 -11.28
C VAL A 88 13.71 -16.07 -11.41
N GLU A 89 14.84 -15.90 -12.09
CA GLU A 89 15.87 -16.94 -12.24
C GLU A 89 16.41 -17.37 -10.88
N THR A 90 16.58 -16.42 -9.95
CA THR A 90 17.02 -16.68 -8.58
C THR A 90 15.96 -17.45 -7.79
N ALA A 91 14.69 -17.05 -7.86
CA ALA A 91 13.59 -17.80 -7.22
C ALA A 91 13.45 -19.25 -7.74
N GLU A 92 13.66 -19.49 -9.04
CA GLU A 92 13.67 -20.84 -9.60
C GLU A 92 14.88 -21.67 -9.10
N MET A 93 16.06 -21.07 -8.92
CA MET A 93 17.22 -21.78 -8.35
C MET A 93 16.97 -22.30 -6.93
N PHE A 94 16.13 -21.61 -6.14
CA PHE A 94 15.68 -22.05 -4.81
C PHE A 94 14.42 -22.93 -4.85
N GLY A 95 13.86 -23.21 -6.04
CA GLY A 95 12.69 -24.08 -6.21
C GLY A 95 11.36 -23.43 -5.78
N LEU A 96 11.32 -22.11 -5.65
CA LEU A 96 10.15 -21.34 -5.20
C LEU A 96 9.11 -21.16 -6.32
N GLY A 97 9.49 -21.40 -7.58
CA GLY A 97 8.59 -21.45 -8.73
C GLY A 97 9.33 -21.82 -10.02
N THR A 98 8.78 -21.43 -11.17
CA THR A 98 9.31 -21.77 -12.50
C THR A 98 9.14 -20.60 -13.46
N GLN A 99 10.20 -20.24 -14.20
CA GLN A 99 10.21 -19.17 -15.20
C GLN A 99 9.13 -19.36 -16.29
N ASP A 100 8.80 -20.60 -16.66
CA ASP A 100 7.71 -20.94 -17.61
C ASP A 100 6.32 -20.42 -17.18
N ALA A 101 6.14 -20.04 -15.91
CA ALA A 101 4.89 -19.49 -15.37
C ALA A 101 4.84 -17.95 -15.35
N VAL A 102 5.88 -17.27 -15.83
CA VAL A 102 6.03 -15.81 -15.83
C VAL A 102 5.98 -15.30 -17.27
N ASP A 103 5.12 -14.33 -17.57
CA ASP A 103 5.13 -13.57 -18.83
C ASP A 103 5.97 -12.29 -18.64
N PRO A 104 7.20 -12.21 -19.20
CA PRO A 104 8.06 -11.05 -19.00
C PRO A 104 7.43 -9.71 -19.45
N SER A 105 6.47 -9.75 -20.39
CA SER A 105 5.83 -8.53 -20.90
C SER A 105 4.75 -7.96 -19.97
N ARG A 106 4.43 -8.66 -18.87
CA ARG A 106 3.36 -8.33 -17.92
C ARG A 106 3.78 -8.46 -16.46
N ASP A 107 4.56 -9.50 -16.14
CA ASP A 107 4.86 -9.92 -14.79
C ASP A 107 6.24 -9.43 -14.29
N ILE A 108 7.07 -8.84 -15.18
CA ILE A 108 8.38 -8.25 -14.86
C ILE A 108 8.38 -6.74 -15.20
N LEU A 109 8.63 -5.87 -14.22
CA LEU A 109 8.56 -4.41 -14.35
C LEU A 109 9.51 -3.85 -15.41
N ASP A 110 10.77 -4.32 -15.45
CA ASP A 110 11.76 -3.88 -16.44
C ASP A 110 11.38 -4.17 -17.91
N SER A 111 10.44 -5.08 -18.15
CA SER A 111 9.96 -5.44 -19.50
C SER A 111 8.44 -5.23 -19.70
N ALA A 112 7.72 -4.75 -18.69
CA ALA A 112 6.30 -4.43 -18.78
C ALA A 112 6.07 -3.16 -19.61
N ALA A 113 5.53 -3.32 -20.82
CA ALA A 113 5.39 -2.22 -21.78
C ALA A 113 4.51 -1.06 -21.28
N GLN A 114 3.54 -1.34 -20.41
CA GLN A 114 2.63 -0.36 -19.78
C GLN A 114 3.32 0.57 -18.75
N TRP A 115 4.53 0.23 -18.33
CA TRP A 115 5.34 0.96 -17.36
C TRP A 115 6.64 1.51 -17.94
N ALA A 116 6.99 1.16 -19.18
CA ALA A 116 8.24 1.53 -19.83
C ALA A 116 8.45 3.06 -19.87
N GLY A 117 9.49 3.54 -19.14
CA GLY A 117 9.81 4.96 -19.03
C GLY A 117 8.93 5.76 -18.04
N CYS A 118 8.07 5.09 -17.27
CA CYS A 118 7.19 5.69 -16.27
C CYS A 118 7.43 5.17 -14.84
N PHE A 119 8.62 4.64 -14.57
CA PHE A 119 9.06 4.34 -13.20
C PHE A 119 10.55 4.65 -13.01
N THR A 120 10.94 4.84 -11.76
CA THR A 120 12.33 4.89 -11.30
C THR A 120 12.51 3.99 -10.08
N ARG A 121 13.69 3.39 -9.96
CA ARG A 121 14.17 2.84 -8.70
C ARG A 121 14.52 4.01 -7.76
N ILE A 122 14.07 3.95 -6.52
CA ILE A 122 14.47 4.86 -5.44
C ILE A 122 15.64 4.20 -4.68
N THR A 123 15.49 2.92 -4.34
CA THR A 123 16.58 2.08 -3.82
C THR A 123 17.10 1.11 -4.89
N PRO A 124 18.40 0.79 -4.89
CA PRO A 124 18.99 -0.14 -5.86
C PRO A 124 18.51 -1.59 -5.65
N ASP A 125 18.65 -2.42 -6.69
CA ASP A 125 18.30 -3.86 -6.63
C ASP A 125 19.26 -4.65 -5.71
N ASP A 126 20.48 -4.16 -5.48
CA ASP A 126 21.47 -4.75 -4.56
C ASP A 126 22.35 -3.66 -3.91
N PRO A 127 22.41 -3.54 -2.57
CA PRO A 127 21.58 -4.25 -1.60
C PRO A 127 20.18 -3.61 -1.46
N ARG A 128 19.14 -4.44 -1.39
CA ARG A 128 17.81 -4.03 -0.90
C ARG A 128 17.85 -3.79 0.62
N ILE A 129 16.82 -3.16 1.16
CA ILE A 129 16.76 -2.78 2.59
C ILE A 129 16.25 -3.98 3.42
N PRO A 130 16.97 -4.46 4.45
CA PRO A 130 16.48 -5.51 5.34
C PRO A 130 15.22 -5.10 6.11
N ILE A 131 14.29 -6.03 6.34
CA ILE A 131 13.06 -5.75 7.10
C ILE A 131 13.35 -5.83 8.61
N SER A 132 13.92 -4.77 9.16
CA SER A 132 14.21 -4.63 10.59
C SER A 132 13.89 -3.23 11.11
N PHE A 133 13.61 -3.11 12.41
CA PHE A 133 13.30 -1.79 13.00
C PHE A 133 14.50 -0.84 12.94
N GLU A 134 15.73 -1.37 12.92
CA GLU A 134 16.95 -0.57 12.74
C GLU A 134 17.06 0.01 11.32
N ALA A 135 16.64 -0.74 10.30
CA ALA A 135 16.66 -0.30 8.92
C ALA A 135 15.52 0.67 8.58
N ALA A 136 14.30 0.39 9.05
CA ALA A 136 13.14 1.25 8.84
C ALA A 136 13.26 2.62 9.56
N ALA A 137 13.99 2.68 10.68
CA ALA A 137 14.25 3.93 11.40
C ALA A 137 15.19 4.92 10.67
N GLU A 138 15.80 4.54 9.55
CA GLU A 138 16.60 5.42 8.69
C GLU A 138 15.78 5.74 7.42
N PRO A 139 15.45 7.02 7.15
CA PRO A 139 14.57 7.37 6.04
C PRO A 139 15.19 7.04 4.67
N VAL A 140 14.36 6.57 3.75
CA VAL A 140 14.82 6.26 2.39
C VAL A 140 15.04 7.56 1.62
N VAL A 141 16.28 7.75 1.16
CA VAL A 141 16.72 8.96 0.46
C VAL A 141 16.41 8.85 -1.03
N TRP A 142 15.55 9.72 -1.56
CA TRP A 142 15.20 9.79 -2.98
C TRP A 142 15.76 11.05 -3.64
N ASP A 143 16.76 10.89 -4.52
CA ASP A 143 17.25 11.98 -5.37
C ASP A 143 16.33 12.18 -6.59
N THR A 144 15.64 13.32 -6.62
CA THR A 144 14.71 13.70 -7.70
C THR A 144 15.34 14.56 -8.80
N SER A 145 16.63 14.88 -8.71
CA SER A 145 17.32 15.82 -9.60
C SER A 145 17.28 15.43 -11.09
N ALA A 146 17.24 14.13 -11.38
CA ALA A 146 17.18 13.59 -12.73
C ALA A 146 15.75 13.35 -13.28
N LEU A 147 14.71 13.51 -12.46
CA LEU A 147 13.33 13.19 -12.83
C LEU A 147 12.68 14.28 -13.68
N ALA A 148 11.52 13.98 -14.27
CA ALA A 148 10.66 15.01 -14.85
C ALA A 148 9.91 15.74 -13.72
N ALA A 149 9.82 17.08 -13.81
CA ALA A 149 8.91 17.84 -12.97
C ALA A 149 7.46 17.42 -13.27
N GLY A 150 6.66 17.25 -12.22
CA GLY A 150 5.35 16.61 -12.29
C GLY A 150 5.01 15.87 -11.00
N THR A 151 3.88 15.16 -11.03
CA THR A 151 3.38 14.38 -9.90
C THR A 151 3.77 12.91 -10.07
N TRP A 152 4.22 12.30 -8.97
CA TRP A 152 4.70 10.93 -8.90
C TRP A 152 4.05 10.21 -7.72
N VAL A 153 3.75 8.91 -7.88
CA VAL A 153 3.35 8.04 -6.76
C VAL A 153 4.54 7.19 -6.32
N VAL A 154 4.54 6.71 -5.07
CA VAL A 154 5.62 5.90 -4.51
C VAL A 154 5.06 4.55 -4.05
N GLU A 155 5.83 3.50 -4.27
CA GLU A 155 5.44 2.12 -3.99
C GLU A 155 6.55 1.41 -3.21
N GLY A 156 6.18 0.78 -2.10
CA GLY A 156 7.03 -0.13 -1.35
C GLY A 156 6.90 -1.56 -1.89
N TYR A 157 7.99 -2.15 -2.34
CA TYR A 157 8.07 -3.53 -2.82
C TYR A 157 8.72 -4.42 -1.77
N THR A 158 8.03 -5.48 -1.37
CA THR A 158 8.57 -6.54 -0.50
C THR A 158 9.02 -7.71 -1.38
N TYR A 159 10.33 -7.95 -1.43
CA TYR A 159 10.91 -9.09 -2.13
C TYR A 159 10.84 -10.33 -1.23
N GLU A 160 9.82 -11.15 -1.46
CA GLU A 160 9.62 -12.44 -0.79
C GLU A 160 9.16 -13.45 -1.87
N PRO A 161 10.09 -13.98 -2.67
CA PRO A 161 9.75 -14.90 -3.76
C PRO A 161 9.07 -16.15 -3.20
N TRP A 162 8.02 -16.68 -3.83
CA TRP A 162 7.48 -16.36 -5.16
C TRP A 162 6.44 -15.22 -5.20
N PHE A 163 6.00 -14.73 -4.04
CA PHE A 163 4.75 -13.97 -3.88
C PHE A 163 5.00 -12.54 -3.40
N ASN A 164 5.84 -11.81 -4.12
CA ASN A 164 6.23 -10.44 -3.78
C ASN A 164 5.01 -9.52 -3.61
N LEU A 165 5.15 -8.48 -2.78
CA LEU A 165 4.05 -7.61 -2.38
C LEU A 165 4.35 -6.15 -2.69
N TRP A 166 3.38 -5.43 -3.26
CA TRP A 166 3.39 -3.98 -3.40
C TRP A 166 2.57 -3.33 -2.28
N SER A 167 3.07 -2.21 -1.76
CA SER A 167 2.52 -1.44 -0.62
C SER A 167 2.45 0.03 -1.02
N PRO A 168 1.28 0.53 -1.47
CA PRO A 168 1.15 1.87 -2.03
C PRO A 168 1.33 2.95 -0.97
N HIS A 169 2.13 3.97 -1.28
CA HIS A 169 2.20 5.19 -0.48
C HIS A 169 0.90 5.98 -0.66
N PRO A 170 0.20 6.38 0.42
CA PRO A 170 -1.16 6.93 0.32
C PRO A 170 -1.20 8.35 -0.27
N GLY A 171 -0.10 9.10 -0.18
CA GLY A 171 0.05 10.44 -0.77
C GLY A 171 0.91 10.48 -2.04
N VAL A 172 1.01 11.65 -2.66
CA VAL A 172 1.77 11.87 -3.90
C VAL A 172 2.94 12.85 -3.74
N PHE A 173 3.95 12.71 -4.59
CA PHE A 173 5.15 13.54 -4.61
C PHE A 173 5.11 14.48 -5.82
N LYS A 174 5.02 15.78 -5.57
CA LYS A 174 5.00 16.82 -6.60
C LYS A 174 6.39 17.44 -6.75
N ILE A 175 7.11 17.01 -7.79
CA ILE A 175 8.46 17.47 -8.11
C ILE A 175 8.36 18.76 -8.93
N VAL A 176 8.97 19.84 -8.43
CA VAL A 176 8.91 21.17 -9.06
C VAL A 176 10.29 21.81 -9.22
N ASP A 177 10.43 22.65 -10.24
CA ASP A 177 11.63 23.47 -10.49
C ASP A 177 11.44 24.94 -10.08
N ASP A 178 10.20 25.33 -9.76
CA ASP A 178 9.78 26.64 -9.28
C ASP A 178 8.58 26.41 -8.32
N PRO A 179 8.56 27.03 -7.13
CA PRO A 179 7.50 26.84 -6.14
C PRO A 179 6.15 27.49 -6.52
N ASP A 180 6.05 28.24 -7.64
CA ASP A 180 4.76 28.72 -8.16
C ASP A 180 3.88 27.54 -8.63
N PRO A 181 2.65 27.34 -8.09
CA PRO A 181 1.71 26.34 -8.59
C PRO A 181 1.35 26.52 -10.07
N ALA A 182 1.56 27.71 -10.66
CA ALA A 182 1.41 27.92 -12.10
C ALA A 182 2.53 27.24 -12.92
N ALA A 183 3.72 27.01 -12.35
CA ALA A 183 4.85 26.39 -13.04
C ALA A 183 4.74 24.85 -13.16
N SER A 184 3.92 24.21 -12.32
CA SER A 184 3.82 22.75 -12.19
C SER A 184 2.38 22.23 -12.45
N PRO A 185 2.19 21.01 -12.99
CA PRO A 185 0.85 20.41 -13.15
C PRO A 185 0.16 20.18 -11.80
N PRO A 186 -1.16 19.92 -11.77
CA PRO A 186 -1.84 19.54 -10.54
C PRO A 186 -1.30 18.24 -9.92
N ALA A 187 -1.43 18.12 -8.60
CA ALA A 187 -1.22 16.89 -7.85
C ALA A 187 -2.45 16.64 -6.96
N ALA A 188 -2.81 15.38 -6.76
CA ALA A 188 -3.88 14.99 -5.83
C ALA A 188 -3.71 13.54 -5.37
N ALA A 189 -4.31 13.22 -4.23
CA ALA A 189 -4.40 11.86 -3.69
C ALA A 189 -5.79 11.62 -3.07
N LEU A 190 -6.21 10.35 -3.01
CA LEU A 190 -7.46 9.90 -2.36
C LEU A 190 -7.11 9.07 -1.12
N LEU A 191 -7.65 9.45 0.04
CA LEU A 191 -7.25 8.93 1.37
C LEU A 191 -8.38 8.23 2.15
N PHE A 192 -9.46 7.85 1.47
CA PHE A 192 -10.57 7.16 2.15
C PHE A 192 -10.23 5.68 2.40
N GLU A 193 -10.69 5.13 3.52
CA GLU A 193 -10.54 3.71 3.87
C GLU A 193 -11.60 2.82 3.20
N GLU A 194 -11.42 1.49 3.27
CA GLU A 194 -12.40 0.52 2.77
C GLU A 194 -13.75 0.69 3.50
N GLN A 195 -14.81 0.90 2.72
CA GLN A 195 -16.15 1.17 3.25
C GLN A 195 -17.14 0.14 2.71
N THR A 196 -18.08 -0.29 3.55
CA THR A 196 -19.22 -1.13 3.15
C THR A 196 -20.52 -0.46 3.54
N VAL A 197 -21.34 -0.09 2.55
CA VAL A 197 -22.57 0.70 2.72
C VAL A 197 -23.76 0.04 2.04
N PHE A 198 -24.98 0.49 2.35
CA PHE A 198 -26.18 0.14 1.58
C PHE A 198 -26.40 1.11 0.41
N VAL A 199 -27.16 0.69 -0.60
CA VAL A 199 -27.67 1.62 -1.64
C VAL A 199 -28.39 2.81 -0.99
N GLY A 200 -28.09 4.02 -1.46
CA GLY A 200 -28.63 5.29 -0.97
C GLY A 200 -28.01 5.77 0.34
N ALA A 201 -27.06 5.05 0.94
CA ALA A 201 -26.29 5.54 2.06
C ALA A 201 -25.12 6.43 1.58
N PRO A 202 -24.71 7.43 2.40
CA PRO A 202 -23.53 8.23 2.13
C PRO A 202 -22.25 7.42 2.29
N VAL A 203 -21.28 7.68 1.42
CA VAL A 203 -19.89 7.22 1.48
C VAL A 203 -19.00 8.45 1.62
N GLU A 204 -18.05 8.39 2.55
CA GLU A 204 -17.11 9.50 2.80
C GLU A 204 -15.90 9.35 1.88
N ILE A 205 -15.68 10.34 1.01
CA ILE A 205 -14.55 10.41 0.09
C ILE A 205 -13.64 11.56 0.52
N SER A 206 -12.49 11.23 1.08
CA SER A 206 -11.47 12.17 1.52
C SER A 206 -10.25 12.14 0.59
N GLY A 207 -9.49 13.24 0.60
CA GLY A 207 -8.26 13.36 -0.18
C GLY A 207 -7.64 14.75 -0.05
N CYS A 208 -6.71 15.05 -0.94
CA CYS A 208 -6.07 16.36 -1.03
C CYS A 208 -5.77 16.74 -2.47
N VAL A 209 -5.57 18.05 -2.70
CA VAL A 209 -5.14 18.62 -3.99
C VAL A 209 -4.06 19.67 -3.74
N ASP A 210 -3.08 19.76 -4.65
CA ASP A 210 -2.22 20.93 -4.85
C ASP A 210 -2.20 21.33 -6.34
N ALA A 211 -2.90 22.42 -6.66
CA ALA A 211 -3.14 22.87 -8.02
C ALA A 211 -3.10 24.42 -8.12
N MET A 212 -3.28 24.92 -9.34
CA MET A 212 -3.36 26.36 -9.61
C MET A 212 -4.74 26.92 -9.22
N ASP A 213 -4.79 28.17 -8.77
CA ASP A 213 -6.06 28.89 -8.58
C ASP A 213 -6.93 28.83 -9.86
N GLY A 214 -8.17 28.39 -9.72
CA GLY A 214 -9.10 28.20 -10.83
C GLY A 214 -9.09 26.81 -11.47
N SER A 215 -8.29 25.86 -10.96
CA SER A 215 -8.40 24.44 -11.32
C SER A 215 -9.75 23.86 -10.92
N THR A 216 -10.20 22.83 -11.64
CA THR A 216 -11.38 22.04 -11.32
C THR A 216 -11.01 20.59 -11.04
N MET A 217 -11.91 19.89 -10.35
CA MET A 217 -11.80 18.46 -10.10
C MET A 217 -13.13 17.75 -10.37
N SER A 218 -13.06 16.52 -10.88
CA SER A 218 -14.20 15.66 -11.16
C SER A 218 -13.96 14.27 -10.58
N LEU A 219 -14.98 13.67 -9.97
CA LEU A 219 -14.88 12.35 -9.36
C LEU A 219 -15.72 11.34 -10.12
N SER A 220 -15.15 10.16 -10.33
CA SER A 220 -15.77 9.05 -11.05
C SER A 220 -15.69 7.75 -10.26
N TRP A 221 -16.65 6.86 -10.48
CA TRP A 221 -16.65 5.50 -9.93
C TRP A 221 -16.68 4.44 -11.03
N VAL A 222 -16.18 3.23 -10.75
CA VAL A 222 -16.28 2.08 -11.65
C VAL A 222 -16.39 0.78 -10.86
N GLU A 223 -16.98 -0.26 -11.48
CA GLU A 223 -16.98 -1.63 -10.95
C GLU A 223 -15.57 -2.22 -11.01
N ALA A 224 -15.06 -2.59 -9.84
CA ALA A 224 -13.77 -3.21 -9.68
C ALA A 224 -13.77 -4.58 -10.39
N SER A 225 -13.02 -4.68 -11.48
CA SER A 225 -13.09 -5.79 -12.43
C SER A 225 -11.84 -5.83 -13.32
N THR A 226 -11.53 -7.02 -13.84
CA THR A 226 -10.39 -7.19 -14.75
C THR A 226 -10.79 -6.85 -16.20
N GLY A 227 -10.59 -5.60 -16.61
CA GLY A 227 -10.87 -5.13 -17.98
C GLY A 227 -10.77 -3.60 -18.10
N ASP A 228 -11.10 -3.04 -19.28
CA ASP A 228 -11.04 -1.59 -19.52
C ASP A 228 -12.15 -0.85 -18.73
N PRO A 229 -11.83 -0.07 -17.67
CA PRO A 229 -12.82 0.48 -16.75
C PRO A 229 -13.68 1.56 -17.42
N GLN A 230 -15.00 1.37 -17.38
CA GLN A 230 -15.99 2.34 -17.86
C GLN A 230 -16.41 3.29 -16.72
N TRP A 231 -15.52 4.25 -16.42
CA TRP A 231 -15.70 5.24 -15.37
C TRP A 231 -16.97 6.09 -15.54
N GLN A 232 -17.75 6.21 -14.48
CA GLN A 232 -18.98 7.02 -14.41
C GLN A 232 -18.75 8.22 -13.49
N VAL A 233 -18.78 9.42 -14.06
CA VAL A 233 -18.69 10.68 -13.32
C VAL A 233 -19.91 10.83 -12.40
N PHE A 234 -19.68 11.14 -11.13
CA PHE A 234 -20.74 11.43 -10.16
C PHE A 234 -20.69 12.88 -9.63
N GLU A 235 -19.50 13.48 -9.59
CA GLU A 235 -19.31 14.91 -9.35
C GLU A 235 -18.39 15.48 -10.43
N ALA A 236 -18.70 16.67 -10.93
CA ALA A 236 -18.01 17.28 -12.07
C ALA A 236 -17.75 18.77 -11.84
N ASP A 237 -16.63 19.26 -12.38
CA ASP A 237 -16.25 20.68 -12.38
C ASP A 237 -16.26 21.35 -10.99
N LEU A 238 -16.02 20.58 -9.92
CA LEU A 238 -15.91 21.13 -8.57
C LEU A 238 -14.67 22.05 -8.51
N PRO A 239 -14.74 23.21 -7.85
CA PRO A 239 -13.57 24.09 -7.73
C PRO A 239 -12.52 23.42 -6.84
N ALA A 240 -11.37 23.08 -7.42
CA ALA A 240 -10.25 22.54 -6.67
C ALA A 240 -9.70 23.62 -5.73
N ARG A 241 -9.32 23.21 -4.51
CA ARG A 241 -8.72 24.08 -3.49
C ARG A 241 -7.55 23.35 -2.87
N ASN A 242 -6.45 24.07 -2.67
CA ASN A 242 -5.24 23.45 -2.15
C ASN A 242 -5.42 23.05 -0.68
N GLY A 243 -4.91 21.87 -0.32
CA GLY A 243 -5.12 21.24 0.98
C GLY A 243 -6.07 20.04 0.89
N SER A 244 -6.64 19.65 2.04
CA SER A 244 -7.56 18.51 2.14
C SER A 244 -8.99 18.86 1.71
N PHE A 245 -9.71 17.84 1.23
CA PHE A 245 -11.14 17.90 0.97
C PHE A 245 -11.85 16.67 1.55
N GLU A 246 -13.15 16.84 1.79
CA GLU A 246 -14.10 15.79 2.14
C GLU A 246 -15.32 15.98 1.25
N LEU A 247 -15.80 14.90 0.64
CA LEU A 247 -16.99 14.84 -0.21
C LEU A 247 -17.84 13.63 0.18
N THR A 248 -19.12 13.68 -0.16
CA THR A 248 -20.05 12.57 0.06
C THR A 248 -20.54 12.03 -1.27
N TRP A 249 -20.43 10.72 -1.45
CA TRP A 249 -21.03 10.00 -2.57
C TRP A 249 -22.22 9.18 -2.09
N GLU A 250 -23.41 9.39 -2.64
CA GLU A 250 -24.56 8.51 -2.37
C GLU A 250 -24.49 7.25 -3.25
N ALA A 251 -24.37 6.08 -2.62
CA ALA A 251 -24.19 4.82 -3.35
C ALA A 251 -25.39 4.50 -4.27
N PRO A 252 -25.24 4.50 -5.61
CA PRO A 252 -26.38 4.39 -6.53
C PRO A 252 -26.87 2.95 -6.65
N GLN A 253 -28.13 2.75 -7.08
CA GLN A 253 -28.67 1.42 -7.35
C GLN A 253 -27.86 0.63 -8.41
N ALA A 254 -27.14 1.31 -9.30
CA ALA A 254 -26.24 0.70 -10.28
C ALA A 254 -24.96 0.08 -9.65
N ALA A 255 -24.61 0.49 -8.43
CA ALA A 255 -23.53 -0.09 -7.62
C ALA A 255 -23.98 -1.32 -6.81
N ALA A 256 -25.28 -1.61 -6.73
CA ALA A 256 -25.83 -2.62 -5.83
C ALA A 256 -25.19 -4.02 -6.03
N SER A 257 -24.72 -4.60 -4.92
CA SER A 257 -24.00 -5.88 -4.84
C SER A 257 -22.66 -5.91 -5.59
N ARG A 258 -21.92 -4.78 -5.62
CA ARG A 258 -20.63 -4.64 -6.29
C ARG A 258 -19.56 -4.02 -5.38
N SER A 259 -18.30 -4.23 -5.75
CA SER A 259 -17.14 -3.51 -5.24
C SER A 259 -16.81 -2.37 -6.21
N MET A 260 -16.62 -1.17 -5.69
CA MET A 260 -16.40 0.05 -6.47
C MET A 260 -14.99 0.58 -6.24
N LEU A 261 -14.39 1.14 -7.30
CA LEU A 261 -13.19 1.98 -7.22
C LEU A 261 -13.59 3.43 -7.50
N ILE A 262 -12.83 4.38 -6.95
CA ILE A 262 -13.00 5.82 -7.15
C ILE A 262 -11.74 6.38 -7.80
N LYS A 263 -11.92 7.37 -8.68
CA LYS A 263 -10.85 8.24 -9.14
C LYS A 263 -11.25 9.70 -9.08
N LEU A 264 -10.24 10.56 -9.06
CA LEU A 264 -10.31 12.00 -9.05
C LEU A 264 -9.46 12.53 -10.21
N ASP A 265 -10.08 13.17 -11.19
CA ASP A 265 -9.38 13.90 -12.24
C ASP A 265 -9.31 15.38 -11.85
N VAL A 266 -8.12 15.98 -11.85
CA VAL A 266 -7.89 17.40 -11.59
C VAL A 266 -7.31 18.06 -12.84
N THR A 267 -7.98 19.11 -13.33
CA THR A 267 -7.58 19.87 -14.53
C THR A 267 -7.34 21.33 -14.16
N ASP A 268 -6.24 21.91 -14.61
CA ASP A 268 -5.90 23.31 -14.33
C ASP A 268 -6.28 24.29 -15.48
N PRO A 269 -6.22 25.62 -15.25
CA PRO A 269 -6.56 26.62 -16.28
C PRO A 269 -5.68 26.62 -17.54
N LEU A 270 -4.55 25.90 -17.53
CA LEU A 270 -3.68 25.70 -18.69
C LEU A 270 -3.97 24.38 -19.44
N GLY A 271 -4.89 23.57 -18.93
CA GLY A 271 -5.25 22.26 -19.48
C GLY A 271 -4.24 21.15 -19.14
N ARG A 272 -3.47 21.31 -18.05
CA ARG A 272 -2.67 20.21 -17.49
C ARG A 272 -3.53 19.40 -16.53
N GLU A 273 -3.33 18.10 -16.51
CA GLU A 273 -4.21 17.13 -15.83
C GLU A 273 -3.42 16.18 -14.94
N TRP A 274 -4.08 15.71 -13.87
CA TRP A 274 -3.63 14.60 -13.04
C TRP A 274 -4.84 13.75 -12.67
N THR A 275 -4.69 12.43 -12.70
CA THR A 275 -5.69 11.49 -12.21
C THR A 275 -5.12 10.80 -10.98
N ALA A 276 -5.85 10.86 -9.87
CA ALA A 276 -5.57 10.13 -8.65
C ALA A 276 -6.59 8.99 -8.48
N HIS A 277 -6.15 7.84 -7.98
CA HIS A 277 -6.97 6.65 -7.74
C HIS A 277 -7.07 6.36 -6.25
N GLY A 278 -8.22 5.80 -5.83
CA GLY A 278 -8.39 5.34 -4.46
C GLY A 278 -7.84 3.93 -4.27
N PHE A 279 -6.90 3.75 -3.34
CA PHE A 279 -6.37 2.45 -2.93
C PHE A 279 -7.29 1.67 -1.98
N ALA A 280 -8.54 2.11 -1.82
CA ALA A 280 -9.59 1.43 -1.06
C ALA A 280 -10.80 1.09 -1.93
N ARG A 281 -11.47 -0.01 -1.60
CA ARG A 281 -12.71 -0.46 -2.25
C ARG A 281 -13.93 0.06 -1.49
N ILE A 282 -15.02 0.31 -2.22
CA ILE A 282 -16.32 0.57 -1.59
C ILE A 282 -17.28 -0.56 -1.96
N GLY A 283 -17.65 -1.38 -0.98
CA GLY A 283 -18.66 -2.40 -1.12
C GLY A 283 -20.07 -1.82 -0.98
N VAL A 284 -20.94 -2.01 -1.98
CA VAL A 284 -22.33 -1.53 -1.92
C VAL A 284 -23.28 -2.72 -1.82
N ILE A 285 -23.98 -2.83 -0.70
CA ILE A 285 -24.96 -3.87 -0.40
C ILE A 285 -26.33 -3.46 -0.97
N ALA A 286 -26.92 -4.32 -1.81
CA ALA A 286 -28.32 -4.19 -2.19
C ALA A 286 -29.22 -4.31 -0.95
N GLY A 287 -30.16 -3.38 -0.77
CA GLY A 287 -31.12 -3.46 0.33
C GLY A 287 -31.85 -4.81 0.31
N ILE A 288 -31.84 -5.51 1.45
CA ILE A 288 -32.65 -6.72 1.61
C ILE A 288 -34.11 -6.27 1.51
N GLY A 289 -34.85 -6.78 0.52
CA GLY A 289 -36.20 -6.34 0.17
C GLY A 289 -37.13 -6.28 1.38
N GLY A 290 -37.27 -5.09 1.93
CA GLY A 290 -38.17 -4.74 3.02
C GLY A 290 -39.50 -4.19 2.52
N ASP A 291 -39.93 -4.63 1.32
CA ASP A 291 -41.31 -4.49 0.89
C ASP A 291 -42.16 -5.40 1.76
N GLY A 292 -42.52 -4.86 2.93
CA GLY A 292 -43.51 -5.46 3.79
C GLY A 292 -44.87 -5.37 3.13
N ASP A 293 -45.18 -6.36 2.30
CA ASP A 293 -46.55 -6.80 2.06
C ASP A 293 -47.11 -7.29 3.40
N GLY A 294 -47.52 -6.31 4.23
CA GLY A 294 -48.44 -6.55 5.31
C GLY A 294 -49.78 -6.89 4.67
N ASP A 295 -50.03 -8.18 4.50
CA ASP A 295 -51.35 -8.70 4.12
C ASP A 295 -52.39 -8.19 5.13
N GLU A 296 -53.06 -7.09 4.77
CA GLU A 296 -54.33 -6.69 5.37
C GLU A 296 -55.37 -7.73 4.94
N ASP A 297 -55.42 -8.85 5.67
CA ASP A 297 -56.37 -9.94 5.43
C ASP A 297 -57.81 -9.45 5.69
N THR A 298 -58.43 -8.95 4.63
CA THR A 298 -59.80 -8.46 4.64
C THR A 298 -60.80 -9.62 4.67
N GLY A 299 -61.04 -10.12 5.87
CA GLY A 299 -62.23 -10.81 6.37
C GLY A 299 -63.12 -11.63 5.41
N ASP A 300 -63.29 -12.91 5.74
CA ASP A 300 -64.47 -13.70 5.35
C ASP A 300 -65.21 -14.26 6.58
N GLU A 301 -66.54 -14.34 6.52
CA GLU A 301 -67.39 -14.76 7.62
C GLU A 301 -67.65 -16.27 7.61
N GLY A 302 -67.13 -17.00 8.61
CA GLY A 302 -67.20 -18.47 8.69
C GLY A 302 -67.77 -19.03 10.01
N ASN A 303 -69.07 -18.83 10.25
CA ASN A 303 -69.80 -19.37 11.41
C ASN A 303 -69.72 -20.92 11.54
N GLY A 304 -69.30 -21.47 12.70
CA GLY A 304 -69.21 -22.94 12.89
C GLY A 304 -68.80 -23.48 14.27
N THR A 305 -69.70 -23.40 15.26
CA THR A 305 -69.95 -24.39 16.35
C THR A 305 -68.80 -25.05 17.16
N ASP A 306 -68.72 -24.67 18.44
CA ASP A 306 -68.86 -25.51 19.66
C ASP A 306 -67.82 -26.56 20.17
N GLU A 307 -67.76 -26.57 21.52
CA GLU A 307 -67.51 -27.68 22.48
C GLU A 307 -66.08 -28.15 22.92
N THR A 308 -65.65 -27.58 24.07
CA THR A 308 -65.23 -28.27 25.34
C THR A 308 -64.00 -29.19 25.49
N GLY A 309 -63.31 -29.04 26.63
CA GLY A 309 -62.60 -30.10 27.37
C GLY A 309 -61.07 -30.19 27.11
N ALA A 310 -60.15 -29.81 28.00
CA ALA A 310 -59.85 -30.21 29.39
C ALA A 310 -58.81 -31.35 29.55
N GLU A 311 -57.73 -31.05 30.30
CA GLU A 311 -56.90 -31.95 31.14
C GLU A 311 -56.21 -33.19 30.51
N THR A 312 -54.87 -33.20 30.46
CA THR A 312 -53.98 -34.02 31.34
C THR A 312 -52.50 -33.98 30.92
N GLY A 313 -51.57 -33.91 31.89
CA GLY A 313 -50.12 -34.22 31.72
C GLY A 313 -49.85 -35.74 31.85
N PRO A 314 -48.61 -36.22 32.12
CA PRO A 314 -47.36 -35.54 32.54
C PRO A 314 -46.20 -35.78 31.51
N GLY A 315 -44.92 -35.38 31.62
CA GLY A 315 -43.95 -35.29 32.71
C GLY A 315 -42.62 -35.95 32.28
N LEU A 316 -41.52 -35.69 33.02
CA LEU A 316 -40.08 -35.92 32.71
C LEU A 316 -39.39 -34.76 31.94
N ALA A 317 -38.32 -34.08 32.41
CA ALA A 317 -37.52 -34.16 33.66
C ALA A 317 -36.65 -35.43 33.83
N ASP A 318 -35.32 -35.42 34.03
CA ASP A 318 -34.25 -34.38 34.13
C ASP A 318 -32.94 -34.97 33.49
N ASP A 319 -31.69 -34.45 33.54
CA ASP A 319 -31.03 -33.34 34.25
C ASP A 319 -29.71 -32.90 33.54
N ALA A 320 -29.15 -31.76 33.96
CA ALA A 320 -27.73 -31.33 34.06
C ALA A 320 -26.63 -31.75 33.05
N GLY A 321 -25.84 -30.75 32.61
CA GLY A 321 -24.56 -30.94 31.92
C GLY A 321 -23.77 -29.66 31.63
N ALA A 322 -23.50 -28.83 32.65
CA ALA A 322 -22.79 -27.55 32.46
C ALA A 322 -21.27 -27.70 32.30
N SER A 323 -20.69 -27.00 31.32
CA SER A 323 -19.34 -26.41 31.44
C SER A 323 -19.05 -25.42 30.30
N GLY A 324 -18.87 -24.15 30.66
CA GLY A 324 -18.08 -23.23 29.84
C GLY A 324 -16.60 -23.37 30.21
N CYS A 325 -15.73 -23.40 29.20
CA CYS A 325 -14.30 -23.14 29.34
C CYS A 325 -13.93 -22.09 28.27
N GLY A 326 -13.18 -21.03 28.55
CA GLY A 326 -12.37 -20.75 29.75
C GLY A 326 -10.91 -20.63 29.34
N CYS A 327 -10.47 -19.41 29.05
CA CYS A 327 -9.08 -19.12 28.69
C CYS A 327 -8.17 -19.40 29.89
N THR A 328 -7.48 -20.54 29.89
CA THR A 328 -6.43 -20.84 30.87
C THR A 328 -5.07 -20.51 30.30
N SER A 329 -4.50 -19.38 30.73
CA SER A 329 -3.08 -19.09 30.57
C SER A 329 -2.26 -19.95 31.53
N GLU A 330 -1.39 -20.81 31.00
CA GLU A 330 -0.36 -21.49 31.81
C GLU A 330 0.92 -20.64 31.89
N PRO A 331 1.37 -20.25 33.09
CA PRO A 331 2.67 -19.62 33.27
C PRO A 331 3.76 -20.69 33.40
N ARG A 332 4.53 -20.92 32.32
CA ARG A 332 5.67 -21.85 32.38
C ARG A 332 6.89 -21.20 33.07
N GLY A 333 6.90 -21.26 34.39
CA GLY A 333 8.08 -20.94 35.20
C GLY A 333 9.21 -21.94 34.99
N GLY A 334 10.28 -21.53 34.30
CA GLY A 334 11.57 -22.23 34.20
C GLY A 334 12.67 -21.40 34.86
N ALA A 335 13.46 -22.02 35.75
CA ALA A 335 14.40 -21.31 36.62
C ALA A 335 15.65 -20.76 35.90
N PRO A 336 16.28 -19.69 36.41
CA PRO A 336 17.43 -19.04 35.77
C PRO A 336 18.73 -19.87 35.92
N MET A 337 19.46 -20.06 34.83
CA MET A 337 20.77 -20.72 34.84
C MET A 337 21.89 -19.68 35.02
N LEU A 338 22.41 -19.58 36.24
CA LEU A 338 23.55 -18.74 36.59
C LEU A 338 24.87 -19.31 36.05
N TRP A 339 25.50 -18.63 35.11
CA TRP A 339 26.92 -18.83 34.75
C TRP A 339 27.70 -17.52 34.93
N PRO A 340 28.51 -17.39 36.01
CA PRO A 340 29.46 -16.30 36.17
C PRO A 340 30.87 -16.72 35.72
N PHE A 341 31.57 -15.86 34.97
CA PHE A 341 33.03 -15.59 34.98
C PHE A 341 33.27 -14.54 33.87
N ALA A 342 33.64 -13.29 34.19
CA ALA A 342 35.03 -12.86 34.33
C ALA A 342 35.93 -13.37 33.18
N GLY A 343 36.45 -12.57 32.24
CA GLY A 343 36.54 -11.12 32.13
C GLY A 343 37.98 -10.71 31.80
N LEU A 344 38.20 -9.84 30.81
CA LEU A 344 39.54 -9.31 30.54
C LEU A 344 39.51 -7.95 29.82
N LEU A 345 40.08 -6.95 30.49
CA LEU A 345 40.39 -5.62 29.96
C LEU A 345 41.46 -5.70 28.87
N LEU A 346 41.23 -5.04 27.74
CA LEU A 346 42.30 -4.43 26.94
C LEU A 346 41.93 -3.01 26.48
N LEU A 347 42.27 -2.04 27.31
CA LEU A 347 42.49 -0.65 26.89
C LEU A 347 43.70 -0.60 25.94
N GLY A 348 43.55 -0.02 24.74
CA GLY A 348 44.55 -0.15 23.66
C GLY A 348 44.60 0.97 22.63
N TRP A 349 44.71 2.23 23.09
CA TRP A 349 44.98 3.47 22.32
C TRP A 349 45.43 3.38 20.84
N ARG A 350 44.76 4.17 19.98
CA ARG A 350 45.39 5.00 18.91
C ARG A 350 44.43 6.14 18.52
N ARG A 351 44.54 7.31 19.18
CA ARG A 351 45.31 8.48 18.72
C ARG A 351 44.88 9.06 17.36
N ARG A 352 43.97 10.04 17.40
CA ARG A 352 43.83 11.08 16.36
C ARG A 352 45.11 11.93 16.32
N PRO A 353 45.67 12.27 15.15
CA PRO A 353 46.50 13.47 14.99
C PRO A 353 45.61 14.68 14.68
N ALA A 354 45.97 15.84 15.22
CA ALA A 354 45.38 17.12 14.88
C ALA A 354 46.44 18.05 14.27
N LEU A 355 45.97 19.00 13.45
CA LEU A 355 46.67 20.22 13.02
C LEU A 355 47.94 20.07 12.16
N ALA A 356 47.81 20.51 10.90
CA ALA A 356 48.80 21.39 10.28
C ALA A 356 48.07 22.60 9.67
N ARG A 357 48.26 23.78 10.26
CA ARG A 357 47.91 25.07 9.62
C ARG A 357 48.86 25.30 8.44
N GLY A 358 48.34 25.79 7.32
CA GLY A 358 49.14 26.09 6.13
C GLY A 358 48.50 27.14 5.23
N ALA A 359 48.48 28.39 5.68
CA ALA A 359 48.39 29.56 4.80
C ALA A 359 49.65 30.40 5.06
N PRO A 360 50.28 30.94 4.00
CA PRO A 360 50.04 32.36 3.74
C PRO A 360 50.04 32.78 2.25
N VAL A 361 49.26 33.83 1.99
CA VAL A 361 49.56 34.98 1.11
C VAL A 361 50.08 34.70 -0.31
N GLY A 362 49.25 35.04 -1.29
CA GLY A 362 49.62 35.30 -2.68
C GLY A 362 48.67 36.33 -3.29
N SER A 363 48.87 37.61 -2.97
CA SER A 363 48.21 38.70 -3.68
C SER A 363 48.88 38.91 -5.02
N ASP A 364 48.13 39.00 -6.10
CA ASP A 364 48.42 39.98 -7.15
C ASP A 364 47.15 40.39 -7.88
N ALA A 365 47.07 41.68 -8.17
CA ALA A 365 45.97 42.30 -8.89
C ALA A 365 46.48 42.84 -10.23
N ALA A 366 45.70 42.69 -11.31
CA ALA A 366 45.60 43.72 -12.34
C ALA A 366 44.40 43.46 -13.27
N PRO A 367 43.65 44.51 -13.68
CA PRO A 367 42.59 44.41 -14.68
C PRO A 367 43.05 44.86 -16.08
N SER A 368 42.41 44.32 -17.11
CA SER A 368 42.22 44.86 -18.49
C SER A 368 41.31 43.87 -19.22
N GLY A 369 40.30 44.22 -20.03
CA GLY A 369 39.94 45.51 -20.61
C GLY A 369 40.06 45.44 -22.14
N LEU A 370 38.98 45.80 -22.86
CA LEU A 370 38.82 45.80 -24.33
C LEU A 370 38.59 44.40 -24.96
N SER A 371 37.69 44.22 -25.94
CA SER A 371 36.85 45.15 -26.72
C SER A 371 35.43 44.60 -26.94
#